data_AF-A0A348YBT6-F1
#
_entry.id   AF-A0A348YBT6-F1
#
_cell.length_a   1.000
_cell.length_b   1.000
_cell.length_c   1.000
_cell.angle_alpha   90.00
_cell.angle_beta   90.00
_cell.angle_gamma   90.00
#
_symmetry.space_group_name_H-M   'P 1'
#
loop_
_entity.id
_entity.type
_entity.pdbx_description
1 polymer ?
#
loop_
_entity_poly.entity_id
_entity_poly.type
_entity_poly.pdbx_seq_one_letter_code
_entity_poly.pdbx_strand_id
1 'polypeptide(L)'
;MNISLLTGLVMIITSLYAPITNAAPIYKVIDEKTGQVTFTDRPQNYEHKAGTQISETSVMTDTHSTSNSANNSTAVNSNPAPPQQMLTSNATPPALASASSTIQSSRVSYQLTMIEPSEERAYRRPAQSIVITLQIKPALQAGDSVSITLDGNEVAQGLNASISTVDILPGSHVINAVVKNAKGQALKQISRTVYVIQNTQTLQNNKKIAQQLLAYQRLPWHQKVLLKLRQDGKQPNMQTFNKPQVDKPMTLEQPAIK
;
A
#
# COMPACT_ATOMS: atom_id res chain seq x y z
N MET A 1 -15.35 23.36 61.73
CA MET A 1 -14.39 22.34 61.26
C MET A 1 -15.22 21.15 60.79
N ASN A 2 -15.21 20.85 59.48
CA ASN A 2 -15.49 19.54 58.87
C ASN A 2 -15.44 19.62 57.34
N ILE A 3 -14.26 19.23 56.83
CA ILE A 3 -13.95 18.37 55.67
C ILE A 3 -14.68 18.62 54.33
N SER A 4 -13.88 19.06 53.35
CA SER A 4 -14.10 19.14 51.90
C SER A 4 -14.76 17.91 51.27
N LEU A 5 -15.68 18.16 50.32
CA LEU A 5 -16.05 17.21 49.28
C LEU A 5 -15.51 17.71 47.94
N LEU A 6 -14.34 17.22 47.54
CA LEU A 6 -13.74 17.48 46.23
C LEU A 6 -14.21 16.39 45.25
N THR A 7 -15.26 16.68 44.51
CA THR A 7 -15.71 15.84 43.38
C THR A 7 -15.26 16.47 42.07
N GLY A 8 -14.52 15.74 41.25
CA GLY A 8 -14.59 15.97 39.81
C GLY A 8 -13.44 15.44 38.96
N LEU A 9 -13.76 14.36 38.24
CA LEU A 9 -13.30 14.05 36.88
C LEU A 9 -11.90 13.44 36.70
N VAL A 10 -11.81 12.13 36.94
CA VAL A 10 -10.80 11.28 36.29
C VAL A 10 -11.23 11.03 34.84
N MET A 11 -10.63 11.76 33.89
CA MET A 11 -10.74 11.46 32.46
C MET A 11 -9.90 10.22 32.14
N ILE A 12 -10.54 9.04 32.09
CA ILE A 12 -9.93 7.81 31.59
C ILE A 12 -9.83 7.93 30.07
N ILE A 13 -8.70 8.44 29.58
CA ILE A 13 -8.28 8.29 28.19
C ILE A 13 -7.98 6.80 27.98
N THR A 14 -8.95 6.06 27.46
CA THR A 14 -8.72 4.74 26.88
C THR A 14 -7.97 4.96 25.57
N SER A 15 -6.63 4.99 25.65
CA SER A 15 -5.79 4.87 24.47
C SER A 15 -6.11 3.54 23.80
N LEU A 16 -6.93 3.62 22.76
CA LEU A 16 -7.13 2.57 21.77
C LEU A 16 -5.77 2.39 21.08
N TYR A 17 -4.91 1.53 21.62
CA TYR A 17 -3.76 1.02 20.88
C TYR A 17 -4.33 0.15 19.75
N ALA A 18 -4.58 0.75 18.59
CA ALA A 18 -4.79 -0.02 17.38
C ALA A 18 -3.48 -0.79 17.13
N PRO A 19 -3.50 -2.13 17.06
CA PRO A 19 -2.30 -2.87 16.70
C PRO A 19 -1.91 -2.40 15.30
N ILE A 20 -0.72 -1.82 15.18
CA ILE A 20 -0.08 -1.60 13.89
C ILE A 20 0.13 -3.01 13.34
N THR A 21 -0.76 -3.46 12.46
CA THR A 21 -0.62 -4.77 11.83
C THR A 21 0.58 -4.70 10.90
N ASN A 22 1.75 -5.09 11.39
CA ASN A 22 2.96 -5.17 10.60
C ASN A 22 2.72 -6.19 9.47
N ALA A 23 2.68 -5.71 8.23
CA ALA A 23 2.69 -6.58 7.06
C ALA A 23 4.00 -7.38 7.04
N ALA A 24 3.96 -8.64 6.60
CA ALA A 24 5.16 -9.48 6.51
C ALA A 24 6.25 -8.79 5.65
N PRO A 25 7.53 -8.86 6.06
CA PRO A 25 8.61 -8.10 5.44
C PRO A 25 8.77 -8.46 3.96
N ILE A 26 9.06 -7.47 3.11
CA ILE A 26 9.44 -7.69 1.71
C ILE A 26 10.97 -7.61 1.65
N TYR A 27 11.60 -8.49 0.89
CA TYR A 27 13.06 -8.50 0.73
C TYR A 27 13.44 -7.95 -0.64
N LYS A 28 14.42 -7.05 -0.66
CA LYS A 28 15.13 -6.62 -1.86
C LYS A 28 16.32 -7.54 -2.06
N VAL A 29 16.37 -8.16 -3.22
CA VAL A 29 17.45 -9.05 -3.66
C VAL A 29 18.22 -8.35 -4.76
N ILE A 30 19.54 -8.24 -4.61
CA ILE A 30 20.44 -7.65 -5.61
C ILE A 30 21.38 -8.74 -6.09
N ASP A 31 21.32 -9.06 -7.38
CA ASP A 31 22.30 -9.94 -8.02
C ASP A 31 23.60 -9.17 -8.26
N GLU A 32 24.71 -9.61 -7.68
CA GLU A 32 26.00 -8.90 -7.71
C GLU A 32 26.67 -8.92 -9.08
N LYS A 33 26.33 -9.89 -9.94
CA LYS A 33 26.94 -10.05 -11.27
C LYS A 33 26.26 -9.15 -12.30
N THR A 34 24.95 -8.96 -12.13
CA THR A 34 24.11 -8.23 -13.10
C THR A 34 23.61 -6.89 -12.59
N GLY A 35 23.69 -6.64 -11.28
CA GLY A 35 23.08 -5.48 -10.63
C GLY A 35 21.54 -5.52 -10.60
N GLN A 36 20.92 -6.64 -10.99
CA GLN A 36 19.46 -6.75 -11.09
C GLN A 36 18.81 -6.72 -9.70
N VAL A 37 17.80 -5.86 -9.54
CA VAL A 37 16.98 -5.77 -8.33
C VAL A 37 15.71 -6.62 -8.48
N THR A 38 15.42 -7.46 -7.50
CA THR A 38 14.19 -8.24 -7.40
C THR A 38 13.58 -8.10 -6.01
N PHE A 39 12.28 -7.80 -5.93
CA PHE A 39 11.55 -7.81 -4.67
C PHE A 39 10.84 -9.15 -4.48
N THR A 40 10.95 -9.74 -3.29
CA THR A 40 10.42 -11.06 -2.99
C THR A 40 9.92 -11.17 -1.56
N ASP A 41 8.91 -12.01 -1.36
CA ASP A 41 8.51 -12.48 -0.03
C ASP A 41 9.11 -13.86 0.32
N ARG A 42 10.05 -14.33 -0.52
CA ARG A 42 10.72 -15.63 -0.43
C ARG A 42 12.24 -15.47 -0.50
N PRO A 43 12.88 -14.91 0.54
CA PRO A 43 14.34 -14.71 0.55
C PRO A 43 15.10 -16.04 0.44
N GLN A 44 14.54 -17.12 1.01
CA GLN A 44 15.10 -18.48 1.02
C GLN A 44 15.43 -19.04 -0.37
N ASN A 45 14.73 -18.61 -1.43
CA ASN A 45 15.04 -19.01 -2.81
C ASN A 45 16.39 -18.45 -3.30
N TYR A 46 16.94 -17.46 -2.60
CA TYR A 46 18.15 -16.72 -2.97
C TYR A 46 19.31 -16.96 -1.98
N GLU A 47 19.06 -17.54 -0.80
CA GLU A 47 20.09 -17.82 0.21
C GLU A 47 21.18 -18.81 -0.26
N HIS A 48 20.87 -19.62 -1.28
CA HIS A 48 21.82 -20.56 -1.88
C HIS A 48 22.37 -20.10 -3.24
N LYS A 49 22.06 -18.86 -3.68
CA LYS A 49 22.59 -18.30 -4.94
C LYS A 49 23.85 -17.50 -4.63
N ALA A 50 24.99 -17.95 -5.17
CA ALA A 50 26.25 -17.25 -5.02
C ALA A 50 26.23 -15.88 -5.72
N GLY A 51 26.65 -14.83 -5.01
CA GLY A 51 26.70 -13.45 -5.52
C GLY A 51 25.35 -12.74 -5.45
N THR A 52 24.62 -12.87 -4.34
CA THR A 52 23.32 -12.22 -4.15
C THR A 52 23.25 -11.61 -2.77
N GLN A 53 22.92 -10.32 -2.68
CA GLN A 53 22.70 -9.61 -1.42
C GLN A 53 21.20 -9.49 -1.14
N ILE A 54 20.78 -9.82 0.08
CA ILE A 54 19.39 -9.74 0.53
C ILE A 54 19.28 -8.66 1.62
N SER A 55 18.36 -7.71 1.44
CA SER A 55 18.07 -6.65 2.40
C SER A 55 16.56 -6.59 2.67
N GLU A 56 16.17 -6.44 3.93
CA GLU A 56 14.77 -6.29 4.32
C GLU A 56 14.26 -4.88 4.00
N THR A 57 13.04 -4.78 3.47
CA THR A 57 12.34 -3.53 3.20
C THR A 57 11.03 -3.51 3.98
N SER A 58 10.82 -2.46 4.75
CA SER A 58 9.59 -2.23 5.51
C SER A 58 8.51 -1.67 4.59
N VAL A 59 7.30 -2.22 4.68
CA VAL A 59 6.12 -1.72 3.94
C VAL A 59 5.21 -0.99 4.93
N MET A 60 5.16 0.34 4.86
CA MET A 60 4.08 1.09 5.50
C MET A 60 2.80 0.83 4.71
N THR A 61 1.83 0.19 5.34
CA THR A 61 0.49 -0.01 4.78
C THR A 61 -0.39 1.10 5.37
N ASP A 62 -0.45 2.25 4.71
CA ASP A 62 -1.44 3.27 5.08
C ASP A 62 -2.81 2.80 4.61
N THR A 63 -3.56 2.19 5.52
CA THR A 63 -5.00 1.95 5.33
C THR A 63 -5.76 3.25 5.55
N HIS A 64 -5.59 4.23 4.65
CA HIS A 64 -6.47 5.39 4.63
C HIS A 64 -7.76 5.00 3.90
N SER A 65 -8.71 4.44 4.66
CA SER A 65 -10.08 4.24 4.20
C SER A 65 -10.75 5.62 4.15
N THR A 66 -10.84 6.23 2.98
CA THR A 66 -11.61 7.46 2.78
C THR A 66 -13.09 7.14 2.95
N SER A 67 -13.64 7.44 4.13
CA SER A 67 -15.07 7.52 4.34
C SER A 67 -15.62 8.75 3.61
N ASN A 68 -16.09 8.57 2.39
CA ASN A 68 -16.88 9.59 1.71
C ASN A 68 -18.24 9.74 2.40
N SER A 69 -18.32 10.63 3.38
CA SER A 69 -19.60 11.18 3.85
C SER A 69 -19.92 12.41 3.00
N ALA A 70 -20.87 12.24 2.09
CA ALA A 70 -21.41 13.29 1.26
C ALA A 70 -22.09 14.34 2.15
N ASN A 71 -21.65 15.60 2.05
CA ASN A 71 -22.47 16.75 2.42
C ASN A 71 -22.48 17.77 1.29
N ASN A 72 -23.64 17.85 0.69
CA ASN A 72 -24.03 18.66 -0.45
C ASN A 72 -24.06 20.13 -0.02
N SER A 73 -23.32 21.00 -0.71
CA SER A 73 -23.42 22.46 -0.58
C SER A 73 -24.15 23.01 -1.80
N THR A 74 -25.40 23.42 -1.63
CA THR A 74 -26.13 24.20 -2.64
C THR A 74 -25.74 25.67 -2.53
N ALA A 75 -24.96 26.15 -3.49
CA ALA A 75 -24.91 27.56 -3.86
C ALA A 75 -24.78 27.66 -5.38
N VAL A 76 -25.87 28.07 -6.06
CA VAL A 76 -25.81 28.53 -7.45
C VAL A 76 -26.47 29.89 -7.53
N ASN A 77 -25.60 30.86 -7.80
CA ASN A 77 -25.84 32.23 -8.20
C ASN A 77 -26.38 32.27 -9.65
N SER A 78 -27.35 33.14 -9.94
CA SER A 78 -27.86 33.40 -11.29
C SER A 78 -27.65 34.86 -11.67
N ASN A 79 -26.94 35.08 -12.77
CA ASN A 79 -26.82 36.35 -13.51
C ASN A 79 -28.06 36.51 -14.43
N PRO A 80 -28.45 37.72 -14.91
CA PRO A 80 -27.83 38.27 -16.13
C PRO A 80 -27.79 39.83 -16.26
N ALA A 81 -27.08 40.31 -17.28
CA ALA A 81 -26.98 41.72 -17.76
C ALA A 81 -27.79 41.91 -19.09
N PRO A 82 -27.74 43.04 -19.86
CA PRO A 82 -27.81 44.51 -19.63
C PRO A 82 -28.93 45.19 -20.52
N PRO A 83 -29.07 46.54 -20.68
CA PRO A 83 -28.32 47.28 -21.73
C PRO A 83 -28.03 48.80 -21.51
N GLN A 84 -26.91 49.23 -22.11
CA GLN A 84 -26.53 50.49 -22.82
C GLN A 84 -27.24 51.84 -22.55
N GLN A 85 -26.42 52.89 -22.35
CA GLN A 85 -26.67 54.23 -22.91
C GLN A 85 -25.36 54.95 -23.29
N MET A 86 -25.41 55.59 -24.46
CA MET A 86 -24.35 56.32 -25.17
C MET A 86 -24.22 57.74 -24.62
N LEU A 87 -23.00 58.28 -24.49
CA LEU A 87 -22.74 59.72 -24.72
C LEU A 87 -21.33 59.95 -25.24
N THR A 88 -21.29 60.81 -26.25
CA THR A 88 -20.18 61.21 -27.10
C THR A 88 -19.34 62.33 -26.49
N SER A 89 -18.03 62.33 -26.70
CA SER A 89 -17.29 63.56 -27.04
C SER A 89 -15.97 63.24 -27.73
N ASN A 90 -15.86 63.71 -28.97
CA ASN A 90 -14.67 63.67 -29.81
C ASN A 90 -13.80 64.89 -29.46
N ALA A 91 -12.55 64.66 -29.06
CA ALA A 91 -11.52 65.70 -29.01
C ALA A 91 -10.20 65.15 -29.59
N THR A 92 -9.63 65.96 -30.47
CA THR A 92 -8.49 65.77 -31.38
C THR A 92 -7.15 65.53 -30.62
N PRO A 93 -6.11 64.94 -31.24
CA PRO A 93 -5.06 64.18 -30.56
C PRO A 93 -3.82 65.02 -30.18
N PRO A 94 -3.05 64.55 -29.19
CA PRO A 94 -1.61 64.72 -29.18
C PRO A 94 -0.92 63.35 -29.30
N ALA A 95 -0.02 63.24 -30.28
CA ALA A 95 0.92 62.16 -30.40
C ALA A 95 1.78 62.05 -29.13
N LEU A 96 1.86 60.85 -28.55
CA LEU A 96 2.99 60.41 -27.74
C LEU A 96 3.17 58.90 -27.96
N ALA A 97 4.36 58.53 -28.42
CA ALA A 97 4.81 57.17 -28.61
C ALA A 97 4.63 56.33 -27.33
N SER A 98 4.30 55.05 -27.46
CA SER A 98 4.89 53.96 -26.67
C SER A 98 4.35 52.60 -27.09
N ALA A 99 5.26 51.77 -27.61
CA ALA A 99 5.34 50.31 -27.51
C ALA A 99 4.03 49.55 -27.24
N SER A 100 3.45 48.99 -28.30
CA SER A 100 2.59 47.82 -28.18
C SER A 100 3.47 46.61 -27.86
N SER A 101 3.70 46.40 -26.57
CA SER A 101 4.26 45.18 -26.03
C SER A 101 3.50 43.99 -26.59
N THR A 102 4.20 43.15 -27.34
CA THR A 102 3.85 41.74 -27.57
C THR A 102 3.27 41.15 -26.30
N ILE A 103 2.01 40.67 -26.33
CA ILE A 103 1.46 39.82 -25.28
C ILE A 103 2.21 38.48 -25.34
N GLN A 104 3.40 38.49 -24.74
CA GLN A 104 4.16 37.30 -24.41
C GLN A 104 3.44 36.70 -23.21
N SER A 105 2.60 35.69 -23.48
CA SER A 105 2.09 34.78 -22.46
C SER A 105 3.29 34.28 -21.65
N SER A 106 3.43 34.79 -20.42
CA SER A 106 4.47 34.38 -19.50
C SER A 106 4.20 32.92 -19.16
N ARG A 107 4.93 32.01 -19.82
CA ARG A 107 4.86 30.58 -19.53
C ARG A 107 5.25 30.37 -18.06
N VAL A 108 4.29 29.95 -17.25
CA VAL A 108 4.53 29.59 -15.85
C VAL A 108 5.45 28.38 -15.81
N SER A 109 6.55 28.50 -15.07
CA SER A 109 7.49 27.40 -14.86
C SER A 109 7.08 26.63 -13.61
N TYR A 110 6.58 25.41 -13.79
CA TYR A 110 6.15 24.55 -12.70
C TYR A 110 7.29 23.69 -12.15
N GLN A 111 7.35 23.59 -10.83
CA GLN A 111 8.09 22.56 -10.10
C GLN A 111 7.09 21.50 -9.65
N LEU A 112 7.28 20.27 -10.13
CA LEU A 112 6.45 19.12 -9.78
C LEU A 112 7.31 18.10 -9.02
N THR A 113 6.85 17.70 -7.84
CA THR A 113 7.51 16.68 -7.00
C THR A 113 6.50 15.60 -6.63
N MET A 114 6.99 14.35 -6.57
CA MET A 114 6.20 13.21 -6.09
C MET A 114 6.63 12.93 -4.65
N ILE A 115 5.71 13.20 -3.72
CA ILE A 115 5.90 12.99 -2.28
C ILE A 115 5.74 11.51 -1.95
N GLU A 116 4.69 10.88 -2.50
CA GLU A 116 4.46 9.45 -2.39
C GLU A 116 4.19 8.87 -3.80
N PRO A 117 4.82 7.74 -4.17
CA PRO A 117 5.93 7.09 -3.50
C PRO A 117 7.22 7.94 -3.46
N SER A 118 7.80 8.07 -2.25
CA SER A 118 8.98 8.92 -1.99
C SER A 118 10.28 8.37 -2.54
N GLU A 119 10.36 7.05 -2.73
CA GLU A 119 11.43 6.28 -3.38
C GLU A 119 10.86 5.07 -4.14
N GLU A 120 11.73 4.32 -4.82
CA GLU A 120 11.37 3.05 -5.45
C GLU A 120 11.06 2.01 -4.38
N ARG A 121 9.83 1.45 -4.41
CA ARG A 121 9.41 0.44 -3.42
C ARG A 121 8.44 -0.60 -4.00
N ALA A 122 8.27 -1.68 -3.25
CA ALA A 122 7.39 -2.78 -3.60
C ALA A 122 6.11 -2.80 -2.75
N TYR A 123 5.03 -3.29 -3.36
CA TYR A 123 3.71 -3.46 -2.76
C TYR A 123 3.22 -4.90 -2.94
N ARG A 124 2.46 -5.40 -1.96
CA ARG A 124 1.84 -6.72 -1.96
C ARG A 124 0.41 -6.67 -2.46
N ARG A 125 0.11 -7.47 -3.48
CA ARG A 125 -1.26 -7.76 -3.90
C ARG A 125 -1.89 -8.95 -3.14
N PRO A 126 -3.21 -8.95 -2.93
CA PRO A 126 -4.19 -7.90 -3.28
C PRO A 126 -4.44 -6.88 -2.16
N ALA A 127 -3.66 -6.93 -1.07
CA ALA A 127 -4.04 -6.30 0.20
C ALA A 127 -3.61 -4.83 0.36
N GLN A 128 -2.90 -4.24 -0.62
CA GLN A 128 -2.37 -2.88 -0.52
C GLN A 128 -2.87 -1.96 -1.64
N SER A 129 -2.77 -0.66 -1.40
CA SER A 129 -2.98 0.38 -2.41
C SER A 129 -1.72 1.22 -2.57
N ILE A 130 -1.43 1.60 -3.80
CA ILE A 130 -0.36 2.51 -4.16
C ILE A 130 -0.93 3.93 -4.04
N VAL A 131 -0.61 4.60 -2.93
CA VAL A 131 -0.97 6.00 -2.71
C VAL A 131 0.02 6.89 -3.45
N ILE A 132 -0.51 7.82 -4.24
CA ILE A 132 0.25 8.78 -5.02
C ILE A 132 -0.11 10.17 -4.53
N THR A 133 0.89 10.91 -4.10
CA THR A 133 0.75 12.29 -3.62
C THR A 133 1.78 13.17 -4.31
N LEU A 134 1.31 14.21 -4.99
CA LEU A 134 2.12 15.15 -5.74
C LEU A 134 2.07 16.53 -5.08
N GLN A 135 3.15 17.27 -5.21
CA GLN A 135 3.21 18.67 -4.85
C GLN A 135 3.66 19.50 -6.05
N ILE A 136 2.99 20.63 -6.26
CA ILE A 136 3.26 21.54 -7.36
C ILE A 136 3.46 22.96 -6.84
N LYS A 137 4.47 23.67 -7.40
CA LYS A 137 4.74 25.08 -7.13
C LYS A 137 5.08 25.81 -8.44
N PRO A 138 4.46 26.96 -8.76
CA PRO A 138 3.32 27.57 -8.08
C PRO A 138 2.03 26.73 -8.22
N ALA A 139 0.94 27.15 -7.58
CA ALA A 139 -0.35 26.51 -7.77
C ALA A 139 -0.76 26.50 -9.26
N LEU A 140 -1.50 25.47 -9.66
CA LEU A 140 -1.98 25.31 -11.04
C LEU A 140 -2.76 26.55 -11.48
N GLN A 141 -2.39 27.11 -12.63
CA GLN A 141 -3.13 28.18 -13.28
C GLN A 141 -4.45 27.65 -13.84
N ALA A 142 -5.42 28.54 -14.01
CA ALA A 142 -6.71 28.20 -14.58
C ALA A 142 -6.54 27.58 -15.99
N GLY A 143 -7.12 26.39 -16.17
CA GLY A 143 -7.05 25.62 -17.42
C GLY A 143 -5.88 24.62 -17.50
N ASP A 144 -4.89 24.71 -16.62
CA ASP A 144 -3.85 23.70 -16.51
C ASP A 144 -4.33 22.52 -15.64
N SER A 145 -3.85 21.32 -15.95
CA SER A 145 -4.24 20.08 -15.27
C SER A 145 -3.05 19.17 -15.02
N VAL A 146 -3.21 18.21 -14.11
CA VAL A 146 -2.23 17.14 -13.87
C VAL A 146 -2.89 15.81 -14.21
N SER A 147 -2.22 15.01 -15.02
CA SER A 147 -2.66 13.66 -15.40
C SER A 147 -1.65 12.66 -14.83
N ILE A 148 -2.17 11.66 -14.12
CA ILE A 148 -1.41 10.58 -13.51
C ILE A 148 -1.68 9.31 -14.32
N THR A 149 -0.61 8.67 -14.76
CA THR A 149 -0.66 7.45 -15.55
C THR A 149 0.13 6.33 -14.88
N LEU A 150 -0.33 5.10 -15.05
CA LEU A 150 0.37 3.87 -14.70
C LEU A 150 0.63 3.09 -15.99
N ASP A 151 1.91 2.87 -16.33
CA ASP A 151 2.34 2.20 -17.57
C ASP A 151 1.74 2.82 -18.85
N GLY A 152 1.51 4.13 -18.82
CA GLY A 152 0.92 4.90 -19.92
C GLY A 152 -0.60 4.98 -19.90
N ASN A 153 -1.28 4.20 -19.06
CA ASN A 153 -2.74 4.29 -18.88
C ASN A 153 -3.10 5.37 -17.86
N GLU A 154 -3.99 6.29 -18.20
CA GLU A 154 -4.45 7.33 -17.26
C GLU A 154 -5.28 6.69 -16.15
N VAL A 155 -4.84 6.88 -14.90
CA VAL A 155 -5.48 6.32 -13.70
C VAL A 155 -6.19 7.39 -12.87
N ALA A 156 -5.74 8.65 -12.97
CA ALA A 156 -6.35 9.76 -12.25
C ALA A 156 -5.93 11.11 -12.83
N GLN A 157 -6.69 12.15 -12.48
CA GLN A 157 -6.33 13.55 -12.68
C GLN A 157 -6.25 14.26 -11.33
N GLY A 158 -5.35 15.25 -11.24
CA GLY A 158 -5.09 16.01 -10.02
C GLY A 158 -3.76 15.63 -9.36
N LEU A 159 -3.64 15.98 -8.07
CA LEU A 159 -2.39 15.82 -7.31
C LEU A 159 -2.36 14.56 -6.44
N ASN A 160 -3.48 13.88 -6.27
CA ASN A 160 -3.58 12.70 -5.42
C ASN A 160 -4.27 11.57 -6.18
N ALA A 161 -3.80 10.35 -6.00
CA ALA A 161 -4.43 9.14 -6.53
C ALA A 161 -4.20 7.95 -5.60
N SER A 162 -5.05 6.94 -5.71
CA SER A 162 -4.88 5.67 -5.02
C SER A 162 -5.21 4.55 -5.99
N ILE A 163 -4.25 3.66 -6.22
CA ILE A 163 -4.40 2.54 -7.15
C ILE A 163 -4.37 1.24 -6.36
N SER A 164 -5.41 0.42 -6.47
CA SER A 164 -5.45 -0.86 -5.77
C SER A 164 -4.50 -1.86 -6.42
N THR A 165 -3.70 -2.56 -5.61
CA THR A 165 -2.77 -3.59 -6.14
C THR A 165 -3.50 -4.84 -6.66
N VAL A 166 -4.80 -4.98 -6.41
CA VAL A 166 -5.61 -6.08 -6.98
C VAL A 166 -5.79 -5.93 -8.49
N ASP A 167 -5.83 -4.69 -8.97
CA ASP A 167 -6.07 -4.35 -10.38
C ASP A 167 -4.77 -4.29 -11.22
N ILE A 168 -3.63 -4.55 -10.57
CA ILE A 168 -2.30 -4.49 -11.18
C ILE A 168 -1.70 -5.91 -11.20
N LEU A 169 -1.09 -6.27 -12.33
CA LEU A 169 -0.34 -7.51 -12.44
C LEU A 169 0.93 -7.45 -11.58
N PRO A 170 1.47 -8.59 -11.10
CA PRO A 170 2.77 -8.57 -10.44
C PRO A 170 3.88 -8.21 -11.45
N GLY A 171 4.78 -7.33 -11.06
CA GLY A 171 5.86 -6.85 -11.93
C GLY A 171 6.37 -5.46 -11.55
N SER A 172 7.17 -4.89 -12.44
CA SER A 172 7.60 -3.50 -12.37
C SER A 172 6.59 -2.62 -13.12
N HIS A 173 6.24 -1.48 -12.53
CA HIS A 173 5.30 -0.53 -13.07
C HIS A 173 5.86 0.89 -12.95
N VAL A 174 5.54 1.73 -13.92
CA VAL A 174 5.99 3.13 -13.95
C VAL A 174 4.79 4.06 -13.80
N ILE A 175 4.83 4.84 -12.73
CA ILE A 175 3.91 5.95 -12.49
C ILE A 175 4.49 7.18 -13.19
N ASN A 176 3.72 7.82 -14.06
CA ASN A 176 4.08 9.13 -14.63
C ASN A 176 3.03 10.17 -14.26
N ALA A 177 3.48 11.33 -13.77
CA ALA A 177 2.63 12.48 -13.57
C ALA A 177 3.06 13.61 -14.50
N VAL A 178 2.11 14.14 -15.27
CA VAL A 178 2.35 15.17 -16.30
C VAL A 178 1.46 16.37 -16.05
N VAL A 179 2.05 17.56 -15.95
CA VAL A 179 1.34 18.83 -16.00
C VAL A 179 1.04 19.15 -17.45
N LYS A 180 -0.23 19.34 -17.79
CA LYS A 180 -0.72 19.69 -19.14
C LYS A 180 -1.32 21.08 -19.10
N ASN A 181 -1.08 21.88 -20.14
CA ASN A 181 -1.76 23.16 -20.29
C ASN A 181 -3.20 23.00 -20.80
N ALA A 182 -3.95 24.11 -20.90
CA ALA A 182 -5.31 24.13 -21.46
C ALA A 182 -5.44 23.57 -22.89
N LYS A 183 -4.33 23.47 -23.63
CA LYS A 183 -4.26 22.87 -24.98
C LYS A 183 -3.83 21.39 -24.96
N GLY A 184 -3.69 20.80 -23.77
CA GLY A 184 -3.23 19.42 -23.57
C GLY A 184 -1.71 19.20 -23.72
N GLN A 185 -0.92 20.27 -23.89
CA GLN A 185 0.53 20.15 -24.07
C GLN A 185 1.24 19.92 -22.74
N ALA A 186 2.16 18.96 -22.69
CA ALA A 186 2.95 18.69 -21.50
C ALA A 186 3.92 19.85 -21.18
N LEU A 187 3.82 20.39 -19.98
CA LEU A 187 4.70 21.44 -19.45
C LEU A 187 5.81 20.87 -18.56
N LYS A 188 5.47 19.87 -17.73
CA LYS A 188 6.41 19.22 -16.81
C LYS A 188 5.99 17.78 -16.56
N GLN A 189 6.96 16.92 -16.27
CA GLN A 189 6.73 15.52 -15.97
C GLN A 189 7.68 15.03 -14.86
N ILE A 190 7.21 14.05 -14.10
CA ILE A 190 8.00 13.22 -13.19
C ILE A 190 7.56 11.77 -13.30
N SER A 191 8.49 10.84 -13.04
CA SER A 191 8.25 9.40 -13.13
C SER A 191 8.73 8.69 -11.87
N ARG A 192 8.10 7.58 -11.52
CA ARG A 192 8.52 6.70 -10.43
C ARG A 192 8.23 5.24 -10.71
N THR A 193 9.21 4.39 -10.44
CA THR A 193 9.06 2.94 -10.53
C THR A 193 8.54 2.37 -9.21
N VAL A 194 7.57 1.47 -9.31
CA VAL A 194 7.04 0.69 -8.19
C VAL A 194 6.95 -0.76 -8.60
N TYR A 195 7.01 -1.67 -7.63
CA TYR A 195 6.90 -3.10 -7.89
C TYR A 195 5.67 -3.68 -7.22
N VAL A 196 4.98 -4.58 -7.90
CA VAL A 196 3.87 -5.33 -7.32
C VAL A 196 4.28 -6.79 -7.21
N ILE A 197 4.21 -7.35 -6.00
CA ILE A 197 4.54 -8.74 -5.72
C ILE A 197 3.32 -9.51 -5.24
N GLN A 198 3.22 -10.79 -5.61
CA GLN A 198 2.18 -11.66 -5.07
C GLN A 198 2.46 -11.97 -3.59
N ASN A 199 1.41 -11.99 -2.77
CA ASN A 199 1.49 -12.56 -1.44
C ASN A 199 1.45 -14.09 -1.52
N THR A 200 2.58 -14.76 -1.28
CA THR A 200 2.67 -16.22 -1.31
C THR A 200 2.66 -16.86 0.09
N GLN A 201 2.46 -16.06 1.15
CA GLN A 201 2.56 -16.52 2.54
C GLN A 201 1.51 -17.58 2.87
N THR A 202 0.26 -17.39 2.45
CA THR A 202 -0.81 -18.36 2.69
C THR A 202 -0.51 -19.71 2.04
N LEU A 203 0.01 -19.69 0.80
CA LEU A 203 0.44 -20.91 0.12
C LEU A 203 1.60 -21.61 0.84
N GLN A 204 2.54 -20.84 1.41
CA GLN A 204 3.64 -21.41 2.21
C GLN A 204 3.13 -22.08 3.48
N ASN A 205 2.25 -21.39 4.21
CA ASN A 205 1.69 -21.90 5.45
C ASN A 205 0.92 -23.20 5.21
N ASN A 206 0.06 -23.22 4.18
CA ASN A 206 -0.71 -24.41 3.81
C ASN A 206 0.20 -25.58 3.41
N LYS A 207 1.29 -25.31 2.65
CA LYS A 207 2.27 -26.35 2.30
C LYS A 207 2.96 -26.93 3.53
N LYS A 208 3.37 -26.08 4.48
CA LYS A 208 4.00 -26.54 5.74
C LYS A 208 3.03 -27.39 6.57
N ILE A 209 1.78 -26.95 6.71
CA ILE A 209 0.73 -27.69 7.42
C ILE A 209 0.51 -29.05 6.76
N ALA A 210 0.38 -29.10 5.43
CA ALA A 210 0.20 -30.35 4.69
C ALA A 210 1.38 -31.31 4.87
N GLN A 211 2.61 -30.80 4.85
CA GLN A 211 3.81 -31.62 5.10
C GLN A 211 3.86 -32.17 6.53
N GLN A 212 3.53 -31.35 7.53
CA GLN A 212 3.44 -31.80 8.92
C GLN A 212 2.37 -32.87 9.09
N LEU A 213 1.21 -32.69 8.45
CA LEU A 213 0.10 -33.62 8.53
C LEU A 213 0.44 -34.95 7.83
N LEU A 214 1.11 -34.90 6.69
CA LEU A 214 1.62 -36.09 5.99
C LEU A 214 2.72 -36.80 6.80
N ALA A 215 3.65 -36.06 7.42
CA ALA A 215 4.65 -36.61 8.32
C ALA A 215 3.99 -37.29 9.52
N TYR A 216 2.97 -36.65 10.11
CA TYR A 216 2.17 -37.23 11.18
C TYR A 216 1.47 -38.52 10.75
N GLN A 217 0.81 -38.53 9.58
CA GLN A 217 0.14 -39.72 9.06
C GLN A 217 1.10 -40.91 8.89
N ARG A 218 2.34 -40.65 8.48
CA ARG A 218 3.40 -41.65 8.29
C ARG A 218 4.03 -42.16 9.58
N LEU A 219 3.79 -41.52 10.73
CA LEU A 219 4.34 -42.00 12.01
C LEU A 219 3.72 -43.36 12.41
N PRO A 220 4.54 -44.31 12.90
CA PRO A 220 4.06 -45.50 13.59
C PRO A 220 3.12 -45.15 14.76
N TRP A 221 2.15 -46.02 15.06
CA TRP A 221 1.10 -45.77 16.05
C TRP A 221 1.64 -45.39 17.43
N HIS A 222 2.69 -46.04 17.91
CA HIS A 222 3.28 -45.77 19.23
C HIS A 222 3.90 -44.36 19.30
N GLN A 223 4.48 -43.86 18.20
CA GLN A 223 5.02 -42.50 18.14
C GLN A 223 3.89 -41.46 18.15
N LYS A 224 2.76 -41.75 17.49
CA LYS A 224 1.56 -40.90 17.55
C LYS A 224 1.02 -40.82 18.98
N VAL A 225 0.97 -41.95 19.70
CA VAL A 225 0.56 -42.01 21.12
C VAL A 225 1.51 -41.19 22.00
N LEU A 226 2.83 -41.34 21.83
CA LEU A 226 3.81 -40.53 22.56
C LEU A 226 3.66 -39.03 22.29
N LEU A 227 3.40 -38.63 21.03
CA LEU A 227 3.11 -37.24 20.68
C LEU A 227 1.84 -36.71 21.35
N LYS A 228 0.76 -37.50 21.34
CA LYS A 228 -0.51 -37.19 22.03
C LYS A 228 -0.29 -37.00 23.53
N LEU A 229 0.36 -37.96 24.18
CA LEU A 229 0.70 -37.89 25.61
C LEU A 229 1.55 -36.65 25.94
N ARG A 230 2.51 -36.30 25.07
CA ARG A 230 3.31 -35.07 25.20
C ARG A 230 2.46 -33.80 25.05
N GLN A 231 1.53 -33.76 24.11
CA GLN A 231 0.61 -32.64 23.90
C GLN A 231 -0.36 -32.45 25.07
N ASP A 232 -0.79 -33.55 25.67
CA ASP A 232 -1.67 -33.56 26.86
C ASP A 232 -0.92 -33.23 28.17
N GLY A 233 0.37 -32.86 28.09
CA GLY A 233 1.20 -32.54 29.26
C GLY A 233 1.60 -33.75 30.11
N LYS A 234 1.31 -34.98 29.66
CA LYS A 234 1.59 -36.23 30.38
C LYS A 234 2.83 -36.90 29.78
N GLN A 235 4.03 -36.55 30.25
CA GLN A 235 5.24 -37.27 29.82
C GLN A 235 5.21 -38.71 30.36
N PRO A 236 5.31 -39.76 29.51
CA PRO A 236 5.46 -41.12 30.01
C PRO A 236 6.90 -41.35 30.49
N ASN A 237 7.04 -41.94 31.68
CA ASN A 237 8.31 -42.42 32.21
C ASN A 237 8.84 -43.55 31.30
N MET A 238 9.95 -43.32 30.61
CA MET A 238 10.50 -44.25 29.61
C MET A 238 11.32 -45.42 30.19
N GLN A 239 11.24 -45.70 31.49
CA GLN A 239 12.03 -46.77 32.13
C GLN A 239 11.50 -48.21 31.93
N THR A 240 10.33 -48.41 31.31
CA THR A 240 9.69 -49.74 31.24
C THR A 240 9.72 -50.45 29.88
N PHE A 241 10.35 -49.89 28.84
CA PHE A 241 10.40 -50.54 27.51
C PHE A 241 11.46 -51.65 27.36
N ASN A 242 12.29 -51.92 28.37
CA ASN A 242 13.38 -52.91 28.30
C ASN A 242 13.04 -54.32 28.83
N LYS A 243 11.76 -54.73 28.83
CA LYS A 243 11.41 -56.15 29.05
C LYS A 243 10.57 -56.67 27.89
N PRO A 244 10.97 -57.77 27.22
CA PRO A 244 10.11 -58.41 26.24
C PRO A 244 8.90 -58.99 27.00
N GLN A 245 7.73 -58.37 26.83
CA GLN A 245 6.47 -58.95 27.27
C GLN A 245 5.94 -59.82 26.14
N VAL A 246 5.90 -61.12 26.43
CA VAL A 246 5.28 -62.17 25.63
C VAL A 246 3.83 -61.81 25.32
N ASP A 247 3.45 -62.04 24.08
CA ASP A 247 2.15 -61.75 23.47
C ASP A 247 0.95 -62.15 24.34
N LYS A 248 0.01 -61.21 24.48
CA LYS A 248 -1.41 -61.51 24.67
C LYS A 248 -2.17 -60.79 23.55
N PRO A 249 -2.98 -61.49 22.73
CA PRO A 249 -3.74 -60.84 21.68
C PRO A 249 -4.82 -59.97 22.32
N MET A 250 -4.76 -58.66 22.09
CA MET A 250 -5.81 -57.73 22.50
C MET A 250 -6.76 -57.55 21.31
N THR A 251 -7.98 -58.04 21.50
CA THR A 251 -9.12 -57.97 20.59
C THR A 251 -9.38 -56.52 20.14
N LEU A 252 -9.54 -56.32 18.82
CA LEU A 252 -10.06 -55.07 18.25
C LEU A 252 -11.52 -54.89 18.68
N GLU A 253 -11.80 -53.90 19.52
CA GLU A 253 -13.14 -53.30 19.62
C GLU A 253 -13.19 -52.13 18.62
N GLN A 254 -14.02 -52.32 17.60
CA GLN A 254 -14.29 -51.41 16.50
C GLN A 254 -15.29 -50.34 16.98
N PRO A 255 -15.10 -49.04 16.68
CA PRO A 255 -16.09 -48.04 17.06
C PRO A 255 -17.36 -48.23 16.21
N ALA A 256 -18.48 -48.48 16.90
CA ALA A 256 -19.80 -48.55 16.29
C ALA A 256 -20.18 -47.18 15.70
N ILE A 257 -20.55 -47.20 14.43
CA ILE A 257 -21.19 -46.10 13.72
C ILE A 257 -22.61 -45.96 14.28
N LYS A 258 -22.96 -44.77 14.75
CA LYS A 258 -24.31 -44.21 14.64
C LYS A 258 -24.25 -42.70 14.53
#